data_AF-A0A1G4E938-F1
#
_entry.id   AF-A0A1G4E938-F1
#
_cell.length_a   1.000
_cell.length_b   1.000
_cell.length_c   1.000
_cell.angle_alpha   90.00
_cell.angle_beta   90.00
_cell.angle_gamma   90.00
#
_symmetry.space_group_name_H-M   'P 1'
#
loop_
_entity.id
_entity.type
_entity.pdbx_description
1 polymer ?
#
loop_
_entity_poly.entity_id
_entity_poly.type
_entity_poly.pdbx_seq_one_letter_code
_entity_poly.pdbx_strand_id
1 'polypeptide(L)'
;MEYILGDFQNFFFNYKSIFNDNLNNYYQKYSQKCQKSGPIYIGDSGSFSLPCIKCMKYLENLDRIYDDGNHEKQQKEGILYLFLWIYDVELRKEIYNGESLNIYEKLLTEYGEIRGNYDTNIPNFFHPNIEKTLNSELKDLYHLYYKFYKLKLGEECRSNNGKCAKECSDLYHTYKTSCDSNNQTDFCTKLDSFWKEHAAYINESITCNGNNICLLYLRNPFLSVILTIVFITSTITIILFILYKFTPLGSRIRTRRKSKKNIWNNVDQEMYNIADYTEMSNNNSKKKPYNLAYQSKEHSL
;
A
#
# COMPACT_ATOMS: atom_id res chain seq x y z
N MET A 1 23.00 24.15 -2.43
CA MET A 1 23.10 22.80 -1.82
C MET A 1 22.47 21.72 -2.71
N GLU A 2 22.25 21.98 -4.01
CA GLU A 2 21.76 20.98 -4.98
C GLU A 2 22.68 19.75 -5.08
N TYR A 3 23.99 19.92 -4.81
CA TYR A 3 24.95 18.81 -4.76
C TYR A 3 24.65 17.74 -3.69
N ILE A 4 23.84 18.05 -2.67
CA ILE A 4 23.54 17.09 -1.58
C ILE A 4 22.79 15.89 -2.12
N LEU A 5 21.88 16.09 -3.08
CA LEU A 5 21.18 14.98 -3.74
C LEU A 5 22.18 14.12 -4.53
N GLY A 6 23.12 14.77 -5.22
CA GLY A 6 24.22 14.13 -5.95
C GLY A 6 25.22 13.34 -5.10
N ASP A 7 25.32 13.60 -3.79
CA ASP A 7 26.20 12.88 -2.86
C ASP A 7 25.51 12.45 -1.55
N PHE A 8 24.24 12.07 -1.66
CA PHE A 8 23.36 11.90 -0.51
C PHE A 8 23.84 10.84 0.50
N GLN A 9 24.43 9.74 0.02
CA GLN A 9 24.89 8.67 0.89
C GLN A 9 26.01 9.14 1.85
N ASN A 10 26.98 9.90 1.33
CA ASN A 10 28.05 10.48 2.14
C ASN A 10 27.47 11.52 3.10
N PHE A 11 26.61 12.41 2.62
CA PHE A 11 25.88 13.35 3.47
C PHE A 11 25.17 12.63 4.63
N PHE A 12 24.39 11.58 4.35
CA PHE A 12 23.68 10.83 5.37
C PHE A 12 24.62 10.22 6.41
N PHE A 13 25.70 9.56 5.97
CA PHE A 13 26.62 8.88 6.86
C PHE A 13 27.53 9.81 7.68
N ASN A 14 27.89 10.98 7.14
CA ASN A 14 28.72 11.96 7.85
C ASN A 14 27.99 12.53 9.06
N TYR A 15 26.68 12.77 8.95
CA TYR A 15 25.91 13.48 9.97
C TYR A 15 25.07 12.56 10.88
N LYS A 16 24.83 11.30 10.49
CA LYS A 16 24.06 10.35 11.33
C LYS A 16 24.73 10.01 12.65
N SER A 17 26.07 10.00 12.69
CA SER A 17 26.88 9.44 13.78
C SER A 17 26.60 10.12 15.12
N ILE A 18 26.20 11.39 15.06
CA ILE A 18 25.97 12.26 16.21
C ILE A 18 24.69 11.87 16.99
N PHE A 19 23.77 11.09 16.42
CA PHE A 19 22.54 10.67 17.10
C PHE A 19 22.71 9.45 18.01
N ASN A 20 23.89 8.85 18.10
CA ASN A 20 24.13 7.67 18.94
C ASN A 20 24.45 8.00 20.41
N ASP A 21 24.45 9.27 20.82
CA ASP A 21 24.78 9.66 22.19
C ASP A 21 23.61 9.62 23.19
N ASN A 22 23.93 9.30 24.45
CA ASN A 22 22.99 9.28 25.58
C ASN A 22 22.52 10.70 26.01
N LEU A 23 21.24 10.82 26.41
CA LEU A 23 20.51 12.08 26.63
C LEU A 23 20.43 12.54 28.10
N ASN A 24 20.80 11.67 29.07
CA ASN A 24 20.46 11.86 30.48
C ASN A 24 20.97 13.17 31.12
N ASN A 25 22.11 13.72 30.69
CA ASN A 25 22.65 14.95 31.28
C ASN A 25 22.05 16.25 30.69
N TYR A 26 21.24 16.17 29.63
CA TYR A 26 20.86 17.34 28.83
C TYR A 26 19.39 17.74 28.95
N TYR A 27 18.56 16.86 29.52
CA TYR A 27 17.12 17.10 29.67
C TYR A 27 16.83 18.39 30.44
N GLN A 28 17.58 18.67 31.51
CA GLN A 28 17.39 19.87 32.32
C GLN A 28 17.74 21.15 31.57
N LYS A 29 18.76 21.14 30.69
CA LYS A 29 19.25 22.32 29.97
C LYS A 29 18.28 22.80 28.89
N TYR A 30 17.67 21.88 28.15
CA TYR A 30 16.92 22.20 26.93
C TYR A 30 15.40 22.08 27.06
N SER A 31 14.88 21.46 28.11
CA SER A 31 13.45 21.18 28.27
C SER A 31 12.56 22.43 28.14
N GLN A 32 12.87 23.51 28.87
CA GLN A 32 12.07 24.75 28.83
C GLN A 32 12.05 25.39 27.43
N LYS A 33 13.17 25.33 26.72
CA LYS A 33 13.32 25.90 25.38
C LYS A 33 12.54 25.07 24.36
N CYS A 34 12.63 23.74 24.46
CA CYS A 34 11.83 22.84 23.65
C CYS A 34 10.32 22.97 23.88
N GLN A 35 9.87 23.33 25.08
CA GLN A 35 8.46 23.66 25.31
C GLN A 35 8.02 24.92 24.55
N LYS A 36 8.89 25.92 24.42
CA LYS A 36 8.60 27.14 23.66
C LYS A 36 8.66 26.92 22.14
N SER A 37 9.57 26.06 21.68
CA SER A 37 9.70 25.73 20.24
C SER A 37 8.57 24.85 19.72
N GLY A 38 7.93 24.07 20.58
CA GLY A 38 6.87 23.11 20.22
C GLY A 38 5.57 23.77 19.73
N PRO A 39 4.65 22.97 19.15
CA PRO A 39 3.35 23.48 18.72
C PRO A 39 2.54 23.99 19.92
N ILE A 40 1.72 25.01 19.67
CA ILE A 40 0.87 25.66 20.70
C ILE A 40 -0.21 24.68 21.22
N TYR A 41 -0.51 23.60 20.49
CA TYR A 41 -1.48 22.58 20.90
C TYR A 41 -0.88 21.58 21.90
N ILE A 42 -1.27 21.76 23.16
CA ILE A 42 -0.71 21.14 24.38
C ILE A 42 -1.05 19.64 24.55
N GLY A 43 -1.97 19.08 23.74
CA GLY A 43 -2.56 17.75 23.98
C GLY A 43 -1.60 16.56 23.98
N ASP A 44 -0.47 16.64 23.25
CA ASP A 44 0.49 15.52 23.09
C ASP A 44 1.97 15.98 23.07
N SER A 45 2.25 17.11 23.74
CA SER A 45 3.55 17.80 23.80
C SER A 45 4.73 16.97 24.33
N GLY A 46 4.47 15.81 24.94
CA GLY A 46 5.52 14.90 25.43
C GLY A 46 6.36 14.28 24.32
N SER A 47 5.76 14.02 23.14
CA SER A 47 6.46 13.32 22.05
C SER A 47 7.51 14.20 21.34
N PHE A 48 7.26 15.51 21.23
CA PHE A 48 8.21 16.47 20.63
C PHE A 48 9.40 16.80 21.52
N SER A 49 9.22 16.79 22.85
CA SER A 49 10.23 17.25 23.79
C SER A 49 11.56 16.47 23.65
N LEU A 50 11.49 15.14 23.58
CA LEU A 50 12.68 14.29 23.47
C LEU A 50 13.43 14.49 22.13
N PRO A 51 12.78 14.44 20.96
CA PRO A 51 13.40 14.83 19.70
C PRO A 51 14.01 16.23 19.72
N CYS A 52 13.30 17.22 20.25
CA CYS A 52 13.80 18.59 20.34
C CYS A 52 15.06 18.69 21.21
N ILE A 53 15.09 18.06 22.38
CA ILE A 53 16.27 18.06 23.27
C ILE A 53 17.47 17.44 22.54
N LYS A 54 17.24 16.37 21.78
CA LYS A 54 18.28 15.74 20.95
C LYS A 54 18.77 16.67 19.85
N CYS A 55 17.88 17.44 19.23
CA CYS A 55 18.26 18.48 18.28
C CYS A 55 19.13 19.57 18.91
N MET A 56 18.73 20.10 20.06
CA MET A 56 19.49 21.14 20.74
C MET A 56 20.92 20.70 21.06
N LYS A 57 21.11 19.44 21.48
CA LYS A 57 22.44 18.85 21.70
C LYS A 57 23.24 18.74 20.41
N TYR A 58 22.60 18.35 19.32
CA TYR A 58 23.25 18.26 18.01
C TYR A 58 23.75 19.64 17.57
N LEU A 59 22.93 20.68 17.73
CA LEU A 59 23.32 22.06 17.45
C LEU A 59 24.51 22.53 18.31
N GLU A 60 24.53 22.18 19.59
CA GLU A 60 25.69 22.43 20.47
C GLU A 60 26.97 21.77 19.96
N ASN A 61 26.87 20.55 19.44
CA ASN A 61 28.02 19.87 18.86
C ASN A 61 28.46 20.51 17.53
N LEU A 62 27.51 20.93 16.69
CA LEU A 62 27.82 21.64 15.44
C LEU A 62 28.54 22.97 15.71
N ASP A 63 28.04 23.76 16.66
CA ASP A 63 28.72 24.98 17.10
C ASP A 63 30.15 24.65 17.52
N ARG A 64 30.33 23.71 18.46
CA ARG A 64 31.65 23.38 19.00
C ARG A 64 32.65 22.90 17.94
N ILE A 65 32.21 22.10 16.97
CA ILE A 65 33.11 21.53 15.94
C ILE A 65 33.46 22.57 14.87
N TYR A 66 32.55 23.51 14.58
CA TYR A 66 32.62 24.34 13.38
C TYR A 66 32.59 25.86 13.64
N ASP A 67 32.83 26.29 14.88
CA ASP A 67 32.79 27.70 15.35
C ASP A 67 33.84 28.63 14.72
N ASP A 68 34.74 28.12 13.87
CA ASP A 68 35.90 28.87 13.38
C ASP A 68 35.63 29.69 12.11
N GLY A 69 34.39 29.69 11.60
CA GLY A 69 33.99 30.41 10.40
C GLY A 69 34.43 29.79 9.06
N ASN A 70 35.26 28.74 9.08
CA ASN A 70 35.76 28.07 7.86
C ASN A 70 34.90 26.87 7.43
N HIS A 71 33.93 26.49 8.25
CA HIS A 71 33.13 25.28 8.08
C HIS A 71 31.64 25.55 7.83
N GLU A 72 31.34 26.69 7.20
CA GLU A 72 29.98 27.12 6.88
C GLU A 72 29.20 26.05 6.09
N LYS A 73 29.87 25.37 5.15
CA LYS A 73 29.27 24.26 4.38
C LYS A 73 28.80 23.15 5.31
N GLN A 74 29.67 22.70 6.22
CA GLN A 74 29.41 21.58 7.10
C GLN A 74 28.36 21.92 8.15
N GLN A 75 28.32 23.17 8.63
CA GLN A 75 27.25 23.64 9.52
C GLN A 75 25.90 23.62 8.80
N LYS A 76 25.82 24.16 7.57
CA LYS A 76 24.59 24.13 6.77
C LYS A 76 24.08 22.72 6.51
N GLU A 77 24.98 21.82 6.10
CA GLU A 77 24.66 20.40 5.90
C GLU A 77 24.16 19.74 7.21
N GLY A 78 24.81 20.00 8.35
CA GLY A 78 24.40 19.46 9.63
C GLY A 78 23.02 19.96 10.08
N ILE A 79 22.74 21.27 9.92
CA ILE A 79 21.43 21.84 10.24
C ILE A 79 20.34 21.29 9.30
N LEU A 80 20.66 21.07 8.02
CA LEU A 80 19.74 20.42 7.08
C LEU A 80 19.47 18.97 7.47
N TYR A 81 20.52 18.21 7.78
CA TYR A 81 20.39 16.83 8.25
C TYR A 81 19.50 16.76 9.48
N LEU A 82 19.71 17.68 10.42
CA LEU A 82 18.94 17.74 11.64
C LEU A 82 17.44 18.00 11.39
N PHE A 83 17.12 18.90 10.46
CA PHE A 83 15.74 19.10 10.01
C PHE A 83 15.15 17.80 9.45
N LEU A 84 15.86 17.14 8.53
CA LEU A 84 15.40 15.88 7.92
C LEU A 84 15.13 14.81 8.99
N TRP A 85 16.01 14.72 9.99
CA TRP A 85 15.85 13.80 11.11
C TRP A 85 14.61 14.10 11.95
N ILE A 86 14.45 15.33 12.47
CA ILE A 86 13.30 15.66 13.33
C ILE A 86 11.99 15.63 12.56
N TYR A 87 12.03 15.97 11.26
CA TYR A 87 10.89 15.79 10.36
C TYR A 87 10.47 14.33 10.31
N ASP A 88 11.43 13.42 10.13
CA ASP A 88 11.14 12.00 10.00
C ASP A 88 10.59 11.36 11.28
N VAL A 89 11.19 11.68 12.43
CA VAL A 89 10.82 11.06 13.70
C VAL A 89 9.61 11.72 14.36
N GLU A 90 9.30 12.96 14.01
CA GLU A 90 8.28 13.75 14.71
C GLU A 90 7.43 14.63 13.78
N LEU A 91 8.02 15.59 13.05
CA LEU A 91 7.25 16.68 12.42
C LEU A 91 6.46 16.29 11.16
N ARG A 92 6.61 15.05 10.68
CA ARG A 92 5.78 14.48 9.61
C ARG A 92 4.37 14.12 10.08
N LYS A 93 4.14 13.95 11.39
CA LYS A 93 2.82 13.57 11.92
C LYS A 93 1.77 14.64 11.58
N GLU A 94 0.55 14.18 11.29
CA GLU A 94 -0.57 15.07 10.88
C GLU A 94 -0.86 16.19 11.88
N ILE A 95 -0.61 15.95 13.18
CA ILE A 95 -0.77 16.93 14.26
C ILE A 95 0.02 18.23 14.03
N TYR A 96 1.08 18.20 13.22
CA TYR A 96 1.89 19.37 12.90
C TYR A 96 1.43 20.13 11.66
N ASN A 97 0.44 19.61 10.91
CA ASN A 97 -0.30 20.30 9.85
C ASN A 97 0.53 21.22 8.91
N GLY A 98 1.72 20.78 8.49
CA GLY A 98 2.61 21.56 7.61
C GLY A 98 3.49 22.61 8.31
N GLU A 99 3.32 22.84 9.61
CA GLU A 99 4.11 23.80 10.43
C GLU A 99 5.54 23.33 10.73
N SER A 100 5.97 22.21 10.15
CA SER A 100 7.28 21.59 10.42
C SER A 100 8.47 22.57 10.26
N LEU A 101 8.46 23.43 9.24
CA LEU A 101 9.50 24.44 9.03
C LEU A 101 9.48 25.51 10.11
N ASN A 102 8.29 26.05 10.43
CA ASN A 102 8.11 27.08 11.46
C ASN A 102 8.51 26.57 12.84
N ILE A 103 8.17 25.33 13.17
CA ILE A 103 8.57 24.68 14.43
C ILE A 103 10.08 24.53 14.49
N TYR A 104 10.71 24.10 13.40
CA TYR A 104 12.15 23.94 13.35
C TYR A 104 12.88 25.28 13.42
N GLU A 105 12.39 26.32 12.76
CA GLU A 105 12.92 27.67 12.87
C GLU A 105 12.86 28.18 14.32
N LYS A 106 11.72 28.02 14.99
CA LYS A 106 11.59 28.35 16.42
C LYS A 106 12.57 27.56 17.28
N LEU A 107 12.82 26.29 16.96
CA LEU A 107 13.83 25.48 17.63
C LEU A 107 15.22 26.09 17.48
N LEU A 108 15.62 26.49 16.27
CA LEU A 108 16.91 27.15 16.03
C LEU A 108 17.03 28.50 16.73
N THR A 109 15.98 29.31 16.72
CA THR A 109 15.95 30.61 17.44
C THR A 109 16.09 30.42 18.94
N GLU A 110 15.33 29.49 19.53
CA GLU A 110 15.42 29.18 20.95
C GLU A 110 16.80 28.63 21.34
N TYR A 111 17.45 27.88 20.44
CA TYR A 111 18.85 27.47 20.60
C TYR A 111 19.80 28.68 20.61
N GLY A 112 19.65 29.61 19.67
CA GLY A 112 20.45 30.82 19.58
C GLY A 112 20.41 31.65 20.87
N GLU A 113 19.22 31.78 21.46
CA GLU A 113 19.02 32.48 22.73
C GLU A 113 19.78 31.83 23.89
N ILE A 114 19.94 30.50 23.90
CA ILE A 114 20.70 29.78 24.95
C ILE A 114 22.19 30.09 24.85
N ARG A 115 22.71 30.18 23.62
CA ARG A 115 24.13 30.48 23.38
C ARG A 115 24.43 31.97 23.46
N GLY A 116 23.41 32.83 23.49
CA GLY A 116 23.58 34.27 23.62
C GLY A 116 23.72 35.01 22.29
N ASN A 117 23.10 34.53 21.20
CA ASN A 117 22.95 35.11 19.84
C ASN A 117 24.20 35.62 19.09
N TYR A 118 25.25 36.03 19.80
CA TYR A 118 26.55 36.47 19.29
C TYR A 118 27.56 35.32 19.24
N ASP A 119 27.34 34.26 20.02
CA ASP A 119 28.22 33.08 20.10
C ASP A 119 27.75 31.91 19.21
N THR A 120 26.74 32.13 18.35
CA THR A 120 26.32 31.14 17.34
C THR A 120 25.71 31.80 16.11
N ASN A 121 26.05 31.26 14.94
CA ASN A 121 25.50 31.65 13.64
C ASN A 121 24.40 30.69 13.16
N ILE A 122 24.08 29.64 13.92
CA ILE A 122 23.12 28.58 13.55
C ILE A 122 21.75 29.13 13.12
N PRO A 123 21.10 30.05 13.87
CA PRO A 123 19.78 30.57 13.48
C PRO A 123 19.80 31.26 12.11
N ASN A 124 20.94 31.83 11.72
CA ASN A 124 21.06 32.62 10.49
C ASN A 124 21.15 31.76 9.23
N PHE A 125 21.41 30.45 9.34
CA PHE A 125 21.59 29.60 8.16
C PHE A 125 20.30 29.07 7.55
N PHE A 126 19.23 28.97 8.33
CA PHE A 126 18.06 28.20 7.92
C PHE A 126 17.28 28.84 6.77
N HIS A 127 16.77 30.05 6.97
CA HIS A 127 15.97 30.82 6.01
C HIS A 127 16.68 31.11 4.67
N PRO A 128 17.90 31.67 4.64
CA PRO A 128 18.51 32.05 3.37
C PRO A 128 18.97 30.86 2.51
N ASN A 129 19.25 29.69 3.13
CA ASN A 129 19.99 28.61 2.47
C ASN A 129 19.30 27.23 2.53
N ILE A 130 18.80 26.83 3.70
CA ILE A 130 18.37 25.45 3.96
C ILE A 130 16.93 25.23 3.50
N GLU A 131 16.03 26.16 3.79
CA GLU A 131 14.62 26.05 3.41
C GLU A 131 14.46 25.82 1.89
N LYS A 132 15.18 26.59 1.07
CA LYS A 132 15.15 26.45 -0.40
C LYS A 132 15.70 25.13 -0.93
N THR A 133 16.50 24.43 -0.13
CA THR A 133 17.09 23.13 -0.49
C THR A 133 16.15 21.97 -0.14
N LEU A 134 15.20 22.20 0.78
CA LEU A 134 14.26 21.18 1.20
C LEU A 134 13.18 20.95 0.14
N ASN A 135 13.20 19.78 -0.46
CA ASN A 135 12.13 19.30 -1.34
C ASN A 135 11.62 17.92 -0.85
N SER A 136 10.59 17.39 -1.52
CA SER A 136 10.03 16.07 -1.18
C SER A 136 11.04 14.95 -1.42
N GLU A 137 11.77 14.99 -2.53
CA GLU A 137 12.76 13.98 -2.91
C GLU A 137 13.84 13.77 -1.84
N LEU A 138 14.37 14.86 -1.28
CA LEU A 138 15.38 14.82 -0.22
C LEU A 138 14.82 14.21 1.08
N LYS A 139 13.57 14.54 1.42
CA LYS A 139 12.87 13.99 2.60
C LYS A 139 12.60 12.50 2.43
N ASP A 140 12.20 12.07 1.24
CA ASP A 140 11.93 10.67 0.90
C ASP A 140 13.22 9.84 0.89
N LEU A 141 14.28 10.37 0.29
CA LEU A 141 15.59 9.72 0.28
C LEU A 141 16.14 9.57 1.70
N TYR A 142 16.02 10.62 2.52
CA TYR A 142 16.37 10.55 3.93
C TYR A 142 15.59 9.48 4.68
N HIS A 143 14.26 9.47 4.54
CA HIS A 143 13.41 8.49 5.19
C HIS A 143 13.83 7.05 4.84
N LEU A 144 14.08 6.81 3.55
CA LEU A 144 14.49 5.51 3.04
C LEU A 144 15.83 5.06 3.65
N TYR A 145 16.85 5.92 3.61
CA TYR A 145 18.16 5.63 4.20
C TYR A 145 18.09 5.44 5.72
N TYR A 146 17.26 6.22 6.41
CA TYR A 146 17.07 6.10 7.85
C TYR A 146 16.41 4.78 8.24
N LYS A 147 15.36 4.35 7.52
CA LYS A 147 14.73 3.04 7.70
C LYS A 147 15.69 1.90 7.44
N PHE A 148 16.49 2.00 6.38
CA PHE A 148 17.52 1.01 6.07
C PHE A 148 18.62 0.96 7.13
N TYR A 149 19.06 2.11 7.65
CA TYR A 149 20.00 2.18 8.75
C TYR A 149 19.48 1.48 10.01
N LYS A 150 18.22 1.74 10.40
CA LYS A 150 17.58 1.05 11.53
C LYS A 150 17.49 -0.46 11.32
N LEU A 151 17.17 -0.90 10.10
CA LEU A 151 17.16 -2.31 9.73
C LEU A 151 18.53 -2.95 9.95
N LYS A 152 19.62 -2.27 9.59
CA LYS A 152 21.00 -2.75 9.80
C LYS A 152 21.42 -2.83 11.27
N LEU A 153 20.97 -1.90 12.11
CA LEU A 153 21.29 -1.92 13.55
C LEU A 153 20.57 -3.07 14.29
N GLY A 154 19.41 -3.48 13.79
CA GLY A 154 18.63 -4.56 14.39
C GLY A 154 17.95 -4.21 15.72
N GLU A 155 17.94 -2.96 16.18
CA GLU A 155 17.29 -2.55 17.44
C GLU A 155 15.78 -2.85 17.42
N GLU A 156 15.04 -2.21 16.51
CA GLU A 156 13.59 -2.39 16.33
C GLU A 156 13.23 -3.65 15.50
N CYS A 157 14.23 -4.22 14.80
CA CYS A 157 14.02 -5.25 13.78
C CYS A 157 14.55 -6.64 14.17
N ARG A 158 15.12 -6.82 15.37
CA ARG A 158 15.76 -8.07 15.81
C ARG A 158 14.85 -9.30 15.73
N SER A 159 13.58 -9.16 16.12
CA SER A 159 12.62 -10.27 16.11
C SER A 159 11.81 -10.38 14.81
N ASN A 160 11.81 -9.35 13.96
CA ASN A 160 10.96 -9.22 12.78
C ASN A 160 11.70 -8.59 11.59
N ASN A 161 12.94 -9.02 11.36
CA ASN A 161 13.82 -8.46 10.33
C ASN A 161 13.19 -8.53 8.93
N GLY A 162 12.48 -9.60 8.60
CA GLY A 162 11.74 -9.73 7.34
C GLY A 162 10.60 -8.71 7.18
N LYS A 163 9.91 -8.32 8.26
CA LYS A 163 8.85 -7.29 8.20
C LYS A 163 9.46 -5.91 7.99
N CYS A 164 10.51 -5.56 8.74
CA CYS A 164 11.20 -4.29 8.54
C CYS A 164 11.82 -4.19 7.14
N ALA A 165 12.44 -5.28 6.66
CA ALA A 165 12.96 -5.35 5.30
C ALA A 165 11.86 -5.12 4.27
N LYS A 166 10.68 -5.70 4.48
CA LYS A 166 9.52 -5.51 3.62
C LYS A 166 9.08 -4.04 3.59
N GLU A 167 8.92 -3.41 4.75
CA GLU A 167 8.56 -1.99 4.85
C GLU A 167 9.59 -1.10 4.13
N CYS A 168 10.88 -1.41 4.26
CA CYS A 168 11.94 -0.70 3.54
C CYS A 168 11.84 -0.88 2.02
N SER A 169 11.57 -2.11 1.55
CA SER A 169 11.32 -2.38 0.12
C SER A 169 10.08 -1.65 -0.39
N ASP A 170 8.99 -1.67 0.36
CA ASP A 170 7.73 -1.03 0.00
C ASP A 170 7.94 0.48 -0.20
N LEU A 171 8.64 1.13 0.73
CA LEU A 171 9.01 2.53 0.63
C LEU A 171 9.82 2.84 -0.62
N TYR A 172 10.86 2.04 -0.90
CA TYR A 172 11.65 2.20 -2.13
C TYR A 172 10.75 2.16 -3.37
N HIS A 173 9.84 1.19 -3.46
CA HIS A 173 8.96 1.06 -4.62
C HIS A 173 7.97 2.22 -4.75
N THR A 174 7.42 2.70 -3.63
CA THR A 174 6.59 3.91 -3.62
C THR A 174 7.36 5.10 -4.18
N TYR A 175 8.58 5.35 -3.70
CA TYR A 175 9.40 6.46 -4.18
C TYR A 175 9.88 6.28 -5.62
N LYS A 176 10.11 5.05 -6.06
CA LYS A 176 10.49 4.76 -7.45
C LYS A 176 9.37 5.07 -8.46
N THR A 177 8.11 5.17 -8.03
CA THR A 177 6.99 5.50 -8.94
C THR A 177 7.11 6.87 -9.58
N SER A 178 7.82 7.83 -8.96
CA SER A 178 8.08 9.15 -9.55
C SER A 178 9.21 9.16 -10.57
N CYS A 179 9.90 8.04 -10.78
CA CYS A 179 10.97 7.90 -11.75
C CYS A 179 10.44 7.45 -13.11
N ASP A 180 10.14 8.39 -13.99
CA ASP A 180 9.77 8.11 -15.38
C ASP A 180 10.96 7.56 -16.18
N SER A 181 10.68 6.71 -17.17
CA SER A 181 11.71 6.04 -17.98
C SER A 181 12.64 7.00 -18.77
N ASN A 182 12.28 8.28 -18.88
CA ASN A 182 12.97 9.26 -19.71
C ASN A 182 13.69 10.36 -18.91
N ASN A 183 13.57 10.39 -17.58
CA ASN A 183 14.19 11.42 -16.74
C ASN A 183 15.07 10.76 -15.66
N GLN A 184 16.36 10.64 -15.97
CA GLN A 184 17.36 10.18 -15.03
C GLN A 184 17.75 11.33 -14.09
N THR A 185 16.86 11.65 -13.14
CA THR A 185 17.13 12.65 -12.11
C THR A 185 18.18 12.14 -11.12
N ASP A 186 18.84 13.05 -10.41
CA ASP A 186 19.77 12.69 -9.33
C ASP A 186 19.07 11.83 -8.27
N PHE A 187 17.82 12.17 -7.92
CA PHE A 187 17.00 11.38 -7.01
C PHE A 187 16.85 9.93 -7.47
N CYS A 188 16.43 9.71 -8.72
CA CYS A 188 16.24 8.38 -9.28
C CYS A 188 17.54 7.58 -9.35
N THR A 189 18.64 8.26 -9.67
CA THR A 189 19.99 7.65 -9.68
C THR A 189 20.42 7.22 -8.27
N LYS A 190 20.08 7.99 -7.23
CA LYS A 190 20.35 7.62 -5.84
C LYS A 190 19.45 6.51 -5.33
N LEU A 191 18.18 6.48 -5.74
CA LEU A 191 17.30 5.34 -5.46
C LEU A 191 17.87 4.05 -6.07
N ASP A 192 18.34 4.09 -7.32
CA ASP A 192 18.93 2.90 -7.96
C ASP A 192 20.21 2.43 -7.25
N SER A 193 21.03 3.37 -6.80
CA SER A 193 22.23 3.06 -6.02
C SER A 193 21.87 2.45 -4.66
N PHE A 194 20.89 3.02 -3.98
CA PHE A 194 20.35 2.49 -2.73
C PHE A 194 19.83 1.06 -2.91
N TRP A 195 19.06 0.79 -3.97
CA TRP A 195 18.47 -0.53 -4.20
C TRP A 195 19.51 -1.64 -4.35
N LYS A 196 20.64 -1.34 -5.00
CA LYS A 196 21.77 -2.28 -5.11
C LYS A 196 22.34 -2.64 -3.74
N GLU A 197 22.58 -1.64 -2.89
CA GLU A 197 23.07 -1.84 -1.53
C GLU A 197 22.05 -2.59 -0.66
N HIS A 198 20.77 -2.21 -0.76
CA HIS A 198 19.67 -2.86 -0.08
C HIS A 198 19.61 -4.35 -0.46
N ALA A 199 19.58 -4.68 -1.75
CA ALA A 199 19.51 -6.05 -2.23
C ALA A 199 20.69 -6.91 -1.75
N ALA A 200 21.91 -6.35 -1.70
CA ALA A 200 23.07 -7.03 -1.15
C ALA A 200 22.86 -7.37 0.34
N TYR A 201 22.44 -6.39 1.14
CA TYR A 201 22.16 -6.59 2.56
C TYR A 201 21.04 -7.62 2.82
N ILE A 202 19.95 -7.58 2.04
CA ILE A 202 18.86 -8.57 2.16
C ILE A 202 19.40 -9.99 1.96
N ASN A 203 20.25 -10.21 0.95
CA ASN A 203 20.78 -11.54 0.64
C ASN A 203 21.70 -12.08 1.75
N GLU A 204 22.47 -11.20 2.38
CA GLU A 204 23.48 -11.59 3.36
C GLU A 204 22.92 -11.71 4.79
N SER A 205 21.98 -10.84 5.16
CA SER A 205 21.65 -10.59 6.56
C SER A 205 20.18 -10.83 6.94
N ILE A 206 19.28 -11.03 5.97
CA ILE A 206 17.84 -11.18 6.25
C ILE A 206 17.37 -12.61 6.07
N THR A 207 16.74 -13.15 7.11
CA THR A 207 16.14 -14.48 7.13
C THR A 207 14.62 -14.37 7.16
N CYS A 208 13.92 -14.88 6.15
CA CYS A 208 12.45 -14.86 6.12
C CYS A 208 11.80 -16.08 6.82
N ASN A 209 12.39 -16.65 7.89
CA ASN A 209 11.84 -17.80 8.62
C ASN A 209 11.31 -18.95 7.72
N GLY A 210 12.03 -19.27 6.64
CA GLY A 210 11.64 -20.30 5.66
C GLY A 210 10.60 -19.88 4.61
N ASN A 211 10.09 -18.65 4.66
CA ASN A 211 9.18 -18.10 3.67
C ASN A 211 9.95 -17.60 2.42
N ASN A 212 10.05 -18.46 1.42
CA ASN A 212 10.70 -18.14 0.13
C ASN A 212 9.96 -17.03 -0.64
N ILE A 213 8.65 -16.84 -0.43
CA ILE A 213 7.89 -15.75 -1.05
C ILE A 213 8.33 -14.40 -0.49
N CYS A 214 8.67 -14.32 0.79
CA CYS A 214 9.21 -13.10 1.41
C CYS A 214 10.56 -12.71 0.79
N LEU A 215 11.52 -13.64 0.70
CA LEU A 215 12.82 -13.35 0.06
C LEU A 215 12.65 -12.95 -1.40
N LEU A 216 11.74 -13.61 -2.13
CA LEU A 216 11.47 -13.30 -3.51
C LEU A 216 10.82 -11.92 -3.68
N TYR A 217 9.92 -11.53 -2.77
CA TYR A 217 9.34 -10.19 -2.71
C TYR A 217 10.40 -9.11 -2.45
N LEU A 218 11.24 -9.30 -1.43
CA LEU A 218 12.28 -8.34 -1.06
C LEU A 218 13.30 -8.12 -2.19
N ARG A 219 13.52 -9.13 -3.03
CA ARG A 219 14.42 -9.06 -4.18
C ARG A 219 13.73 -8.48 -5.42
N ASN A 220 12.51 -8.93 -5.70
CA ASN A 220 11.77 -8.65 -6.93
C ASN A 220 10.26 -8.66 -6.65
N PRO A 221 9.68 -7.56 -6.17
CA PRO A 221 8.28 -7.57 -5.78
C PRO A 221 7.34 -7.76 -6.98
N PHE A 222 7.71 -7.29 -8.18
CA PHE A 222 6.96 -7.57 -9.40
C PHE A 222 6.86 -9.08 -9.70
N LEU A 223 7.97 -9.82 -9.58
CA LEU A 223 7.95 -11.28 -9.76
C LEU A 223 7.13 -11.96 -8.66
N SER A 224 7.23 -11.47 -7.43
CA SER A 224 6.41 -11.97 -6.32
C SER A 224 4.92 -11.80 -6.57
N VAL A 225 4.49 -10.64 -7.07
CA VAL A 225 3.07 -10.35 -7.37
C VAL A 225 2.57 -11.21 -8.53
N ILE A 226 3.38 -11.39 -9.59
CA ILE A 226 3.02 -12.26 -10.71
C ILE A 226 2.84 -13.70 -10.22
N LEU A 227 3.78 -14.21 -9.43
CA LEU A 227 3.71 -15.57 -8.90
C LEU A 227 2.49 -15.77 -8.00
N THR A 228 2.17 -14.81 -7.11
CA THR A 228 0.99 -14.94 -6.24
C THR A 228 -0.30 -14.99 -7.05
N ILE A 229 -0.43 -14.18 -8.10
CA ILE A 229 -1.59 -14.23 -9.02
C ILE A 229 -1.66 -15.59 -9.73
N VAL A 230 -0.54 -16.12 -10.22
CA VAL A 230 -0.49 -17.43 -10.87
C VAL A 230 -0.90 -18.55 -9.90
N PHE A 231 -0.44 -18.50 -8.64
CA PHE A 231 -0.85 -19.47 -7.63
C PHE A 231 -2.34 -19.38 -7.28
N ILE A 232 -2.89 -18.16 -7.10
CA ILE A 232 -4.31 -17.96 -6.82
C ILE A 232 -5.18 -18.45 -7.98
N THR A 233 -4.82 -18.12 -9.22
CA THR A 233 -5.57 -18.57 -10.40
C THR A 233 -5.47 -20.09 -10.61
N SER A 234 -4.31 -20.69 -10.37
CA SER A 234 -4.11 -22.14 -10.41
C SER A 234 -4.92 -22.88 -9.34
N THR A 235 -4.92 -22.39 -8.09
CA THR A 235 -5.72 -22.99 -7.02
C THR A 235 -7.21 -22.89 -7.29
N ILE A 236 -7.71 -21.74 -7.76
CA ILE A 236 -9.11 -21.57 -8.15
C ILE A 236 -9.49 -22.54 -9.27
N THR A 237 -8.67 -22.67 -10.32
CA THR A 237 -8.95 -23.59 -11.42
C THR A 237 -8.96 -25.06 -10.98
N ILE A 238 -8.07 -25.46 -10.07
CA ILE A 238 -8.08 -26.81 -9.47
C ILE A 238 -9.35 -27.04 -8.66
N ILE A 239 -9.76 -26.08 -7.82
CA ILE A 239 -11.00 -26.18 -7.03
C ILE A 239 -12.21 -26.29 -7.97
N LEU A 240 -12.29 -25.46 -9.02
CA LEU A 240 -13.35 -25.54 -10.01
C LEU A 240 -13.35 -26.89 -10.74
N PHE A 241 -12.18 -27.45 -11.06
CA PHE A 241 -12.08 -28.77 -11.68
C PHE A 241 -12.58 -29.89 -10.76
N ILE A 242 -12.20 -29.87 -9.48
CA ILE A 242 -12.69 -30.81 -8.46
C ILE A 242 -14.20 -30.66 -8.30
N LEU A 243 -14.71 -29.44 -8.14
CA LEU A 243 -16.14 -29.17 -8.07
C LEU A 243 -16.86 -29.66 -9.33
N TYR A 244 -16.31 -29.43 -10.52
CA TYR A 244 -16.91 -29.93 -11.76
C TYR A 244 -16.97 -31.46 -11.81
N LYS A 245 -15.94 -32.16 -11.32
CA LYS A 245 -15.85 -33.63 -11.32
C LYS A 245 -16.73 -34.28 -10.24
N PHE A 246 -16.82 -33.68 -9.06
CA PHE A 246 -17.45 -34.28 -7.87
C PHE A 246 -18.80 -33.66 -7.48
N THR A 247 -19.16 -32.50 -8.03
CA THR A 247 -20.52 -31.96 -7.87
C THR A 247 -21.44 -32.64 -8.90
N PRO A 248 -22.52 -33.32 -8.49
CA PRO A 248 -23.37 -34.13 -9.37
C PRO A 248 -24.31 -33.27 -10.23
N LEU A 249 -23.83 -32.16 -10.80
CA LEU A 249 -24.56 -31.37 -11.79
C LEU A 249 -24.63 -32.10 -13.14
N GLY A 250 -23.68 -33.01 -13.43
CA GLY A 250 -23.72 -33.86 -14.61
C GLY A 250 -24.93 -34.82 -14.67
N SER A 251 -25.44 -35.27 -13.51
CA SER A 251 -26.62 -36.15 -13.47
C SER A 251 -27.90 -35.41 -13.87
N ARG A 252 -28.02 -34.12 -13.52
CA ARG A 252 -29.16 -33.25 -13.86
C ARG A 252 -29.16 -32.80 -15.31
N ILE A 253 -27.98 -32.63 -15.92
CA ILE A 253 -27.87 -32.30 -17.36
C ILE A 253 -28.21 -33.53 -18.22
N ARG A 254 -27.82 -34.74 -17.80
CA ARG A 254 -28.14 -35.99 -18.53
C ARG A 254 -29.63 -36.34 -18.47
N THR A 255 -30.33 -36.11 -17.36
CA THR A 255 -31.79 -36.30 -17.27
C THR A 255 -32.54 -35.33 -18.17
N ARG A 256 -32.09 -34.06 -18.29
CA ARG A 256 -32.74 -33.07 -19.18
C ARG A 256 -32.62 -33.42 -20.67
N ARG A 257 -31.59 -34.17 -21.08
CA ARG A 257 -31.43 -34.63 -22.47
C ARG A 257 -32.35 -35.82 -22.82
N LYS A 258 -32.74 -36.66 -21.84
CA LYS A 258 -33.72 -37.73 -22.06
C LYS A 258 -35.15 -37.20 -22.22
N SER A 259 -35.53 -36.08 -21.58
CA SER A 259 -36.91 -35.57 -21.66
C SER A 259 -37.27 -34.98 -23.04
N LYS A 260 -36.29 -34.54 -23.85
CA LYS A 260 -36.54 -34.05 -25.22
C LYS A 260 -36.86 -35.15 -26.24
N LYS A 261 -36.46 -36.40 -25.99
CA LYS A 261 -36.74 -37.51 -26.93
C LYS A 261 -38.21 -37.93 -26.92
N ASN A 262 -38.90 -37.77 -25.79
CA ASN A 262 -40.33 -38.08 -25.68
C ASN A 262 -41.23 -37.00 -26.28
N ILE A 263 -40.76 -35.74 -26.40
CA ILE A 263 -41.54 -34.65 -26.99
C ILE A 263 -41.63 -34.83 -28.52
N TRP A 264 -40.57 -35.31 -29.17
CA TRP A 264 -40.56 -35.50 -30.64
C TRP A 264 -41.52 -36.61 -31.08
N ASN A 265 -41.61 -37.72 -30.31
CA ASN A 265 -42.54 -38.81 -30.61
C ASN A 265 -44.02 -38.43 -30.49
N ASN A 266 -44.36 -37.42 -29.67
CA ASN A 266 -45.75 -36.97 -29.53
C ASN A 266 -46.18 -36.01 -30.66
N VAL A 267 -45.25 -35.28 -31.26
CA VAL A 267 -45.55 -34.32 -32.34
C VAL A 267 -45.83 -35.05 -33.67
N ASP A 268 -45.12 -36.14 -33.94
CA ASP A 268 -45.39 -36.98 -35.13
C ASP A 268 -46.76 -37.69 -35.04
N GLN A 269 -47.25 -37.96 -33.83
CA GLN A 269 -48.53 -38.63 -33.61
C GLN A 269 -49.75 -37.70 -33.77
N GLU A 270 -49.62 -36.41 -33.50
CA GLU A 270 -50.69 -35.42 -33.71
C GLU A 270 -50.86 -35.03 -35.18
N MET A 271 -49.81 -35.10 -36.00
CA MET A 271 -49.86 -34.69 -37.40
C MET A 271 -50.59 -35.68 -38.32
N TYR A 272 -50.71 -36.95 -37.92
CA TYR A 272 -51.43 -37.99 -38.67
C TYR A 272 -52.95 -38.01 -38.42
N ASN A 273 -53.46 -37.30 -37.41
CA ASN A 273 -54.87 -37.41 -36.98
C ASN A 273 -55.78 -36.24 -37.42
N ILE A 274 -55.29 -35.31 -38.26
CA ILE A 274 -56.04 -34.08 -38.65
C ILE A 274 -56.45 -34.05 -40.14
N ALA A 275 -56.03 -35.03 -40.95
CA ALA A 275 -56.48 -35.16 -42.33
C ALA A 275 -57.41 -36.37 -42.49
N ASP A 276 -58.49 -36.20 -43.26
CA ASP A 276 -59.62 -37.11 -43.46
C ASP A 276 -60.56 -37.19 -42.24
N TYR A 277 -61.85 -36.83 -42.28
CA TYR A 277 -62.86 -36.98 -43.33
C TYR A 277 -64.03 -36.03 -43.02
N THR A 278 -64.27 -35.05 -43.88
CA THR A 278 -65.58 -34.43 -44.09
C THR A 278 -66.27 -35.18 -45.22
N GLU A 279 -67.25 -36.03 -44.92
CA GLU A 279 -68.29 -36.40 -45.90
C GLU A 279 -69.67 -36.40 -45.23
N MET A 280 -70.49 -35.48 -45.71
CA MET A 280 -71.89 -35.27 -45.37
C MET A 280 -72.70 -35.83 -46.54
N SER A 281 -73.48 -36.91 -46.37
CA SER A 281 -74.72 -37.14 -47.14
C SER A 281 -75.51 -38.38 -46.73
N ASN A 282 -76.70 -38.13 -46.16
CA ASN A 282 -78.01 -38.69 -46.50
C ASN A 282 -78.24 -40.18 -46.82
N ASN A 283 -79.15 -40.73 -46.02
CA ASN A 283 -80.43 -41.36 -46.39
C ASN A 283 -80.60 -42.90 -46.37
N ASN A 284 -81.54 -43.27 -45.50
CA ASN A 284 -82.60 -44.27 -45.64
C ASN A 284 -82.26 -45.75 -45.47
N SER A 285 -82.56 -46.27 -44.27
CA SER A 285 -83.38 -47.48 -44.16
C SER A 285 -84.67 -47.18 -43.39
N LYS A 286 -85.74 -46.98 -44.17
CA LYS A 286 -87.13 -47.05 -43.74
C LYS A 286 -87.43 -48.50 -43.34
N LYS A 287 -87.92 -48.72 -42.11
CA LYS A 287 -89.00 -49.66 -41.77
C LYS A 287 -89.28 -49.62 -40.26
N LYS A 288 -90.00 -48.60 -39.81
CA LYS A 288 -91.07 -48.83 -38.83
C LYS A 288 -92.33 -49.16 -39.61
N PRO A 289 -93.05 -50.22 -39.24
CA PRO A 289 -94.49 -50.23 -39.40
C PRO A 289 -95.16 -50.48 -38.04
N TYR A 290 -95.67 -49.40 -37.49
CA TYR A 290 -96.64 -49.31 -36.38
C TYR A 290 -97.90 -50.12 -36.70
N ASN A 291 -98.55 -50.71 -35.70
CA ASN A 291 -99.96 -51.12 -35.64
C ASN A 291 -100.27 -51.40 -34.15
N LEU A 292 -100.97 -50.56 -33.35
CA LEU A 292 -102.40 -50.22 -33.34
C LEU A 292 -103.28 -51.49 -33.42
N ALA A 293 -104.23 -51.76 -32.52
CA ALA A 293 -105.22 -50.88 -31.89
C ALA A 293 -105.90 -51.66 -30.72
N TYR A 294 -106.74 -51.13 -29.82
CA TYR A 294 -107.94 -50.33 -30.03
C TYR A 294 -108.50 -49.94 -28.63
N GLN A 295 -109.07 -48.74 -28.46
CA GLN A 295 -110.23 -48.55 -27.58
C GLN A 295 -111.44 -48.57 -28.50
N SER A 296 -112.23 -49.65 -28.41
CA SER A 296 -113.30 -50.05 -29.33
C SER A 296 -114.30 -48.91 -29.60
N LYS A 297 -114.59 -48.69 -30.89
CA LYS A 297 -115.94 -48.86 -31.41
C LYS A 297 -115.88 -49.57 -32.76
N GLU A 298 -116.03 -50.88 -32.65
CA GLU A 298 -117.07 -51.64 -33.33
C GLU A 298 -118.31 -50.78 -33.65
N HIS A 299 -119.07 -51.02 -34.71
CA HIS A 299 -118.96 -52.01 -35.76
C HIS A 299 -119.73 -51.39 -36.93
N SER A 300 -119.22 -51.65 -38.13
CA SER A 300 -119.97 -51.95 -39.35
C SER A 300 -121.50 -51.76 -39.31
N LEU A 301 -122.03 -50.95 -40.22
CA LEU A 301 -122.41 -51.38 -41.57
C LEU A 301 -122.76 -50.16 -42.42
#